data_AF-A0A0Q4YU05-F1
#
_entry.id   AF-A0A0Q4YU05-F1
#
_cell.length_a   1.000
_cell.length_b   1.000
_cell.length_c   1.000
_cell.angle_alpha   90.00
_cell.angle_beta   90.00
_cell.angle_gamma   90.00
#
_symmetry.space_group_name_H-M   'P 1'
#
loop_
_entity.id
_entity.type
_entity.pdbx_description
1 polymer ?
#
loop_
_entity_poly.entity_id
_entity_poly.type
_entity_poly.pdbx_seq_one_letter_code
_entity_poly.pdbx_strand_id
1 'polypeptide(L)'
;MNRKGDPALAFAGAAASPARTRWRRAAALLLRHPAEGMAILRARLAGKRVRAAQAGAALFGLDHAGLLCGPAAQGRLLRATAVAGEAGPGETALVPSIAELAANRTTGADILVLTAPGHAVVPGATARLAEAFARNPAHQLVYGDALLELESGMAMPLLRPAFDPDYAQAVDYIGPVLAVRASALAAITAAEGPVTDALDLTLRVTGHFGRGAIGHLPRVLSRSAAASPDTPERRAATLRRSLDRSGGRAVAIRVEPDGVLNLAHPLPDRCPRVSLIVPTRDRVDLLRTCVTSLVEQTDWPDREILICDNDSREPETLAYFRDLAARGLARIVPCPGPFDFAGMNNRAAAEARGQVLAFVNNDVAALHPDWLERLVREALRPDVGAVGAKLLDGRGRIQHGGVLLGPGGLVTHAHRFFPGDAPGYLAGLRATREVAAVTAACLVVEARKFAAVAGFDAGAFAVDFNDVDLCLRLGAAGYRTLFVPGAVLRHDEAASRRWTPAARERHGREVRAFKERWGPLLAQDPHYHPGFDPHLGTYARLRPGWPEAGPVELR
;
A
#
# COMPACT_ATOMS: atom_id res chain seq x y z
N MET A 1 22.96 17.56 -7.47
CA MET A 1 21.89 17.61 -8.52
C MET A 1 20.48 17.62 -7.92
N ASN A 2 19.53 18.35 -8.52
CA ASN A 2 18.21 18.65 -7.93
C ASN A 2 17.30 17.41 -7.95
N ARG A 3 17.36 16.58 -6.90
CA ARG A 3 16.44 15.43 -6.65
C ARG A 3 14.96 15.85 -6.48
N LYS A 4 14.64 17.13 -6.66
CA LYS A 4 13.32 17.75 -6.38
C LYS A 4 12.26 17.46 -7.45
N GLY A 5 12.58 16.74 -8.53
CA GLY A 5 11.63 16.51 -9.64
C GLY A 5 10.90 15.17 -9.64
N ASP A 6 11.49 14.12 -9.04
CA ASP A 6 10.89 12.78 -9.08
C ASP A 6 10.06 12.51 -7.80
N PRO A 7 8.71 12.41 -7.90
CA PRO A 7 7.86 12.12 -6.75
C PRO A 7 8.22 10.81 -6.06
N ALA A 8 8.61 9.78 -6.83
CA ALA A 8 8.97 8.48 -6.28
C ALA A 8 10.23 8.55 -5.42
N LEU A 9 11.10 9.55 -5.60
CA LEU A 9 12.32 9.73 -4.82
C LEU A 9 12.19 10.77 -3.69
N ALA A 10 11.01 11.36 -3.48
CA ALA A 10 10.77 12.35 -2.43
C ALA A 10 11.16 11.85 -1.03
N PHE A 11 10.97 10.54 -0.76
CA PHE A 11 11.34 9.91 0.50
C PHE A 11 12.85 9.91 0.76
N ALA A 12 13.69 9.92 -0.29
CA ALA A 12 15.14 9.94 -0.17
C ALA A 12 15.65 11.30 0.36
N GLY A 13 14.92 12.39 0.07
CA GLY A 13 15.18 13.71 0.65
C GLY A 13 14.98 13.72 2.17
N ALA A 14 13.89 13.11 2.65
CA ALA A 14 13.60 13.01 4.09
C ALA A 14 14.66 12.19 4.85
N ALA A 15 15.19 11.13 4.22
CA ALA A 15 16.24 10.28 4.77
C ALA A 15 17.57 11.03 5.04
N ALA A 16 17.84 12.12 4.32
CA ALA A 16 19.08 12.89 4.41
C ALA A 16 19.15 13.88 5.60
N SER A 17 18.16 13.89 6.50
CA SER A 17 18.15 14.77 7.67
C SER A 17 19.41 14.61 8.55
N PRO A 18 20.07 15.70 9.01
CA PRO A 18 21.31 15.60 9.78
C PRO A 18 21.16 14.81 11.07
N ALA A 19 22.12 13.92 11.38
CA ALA A 19 22.10 13.08 12.58
C ALA A 19 21.96 13.90 13.89
N ARG A 20 22.55 15.10 13.96
CA ARG A 20 22.46 16.00 15.13
C ARG A 20 21.02 16.42 15.45
N THR A 21 20.19 16.64 14.43
CA THR A 21 18.78 17.04 14.61
C THR A 21 17.94 15.89 15.17
N ARG A 22 18.23 14.66 14.74
CA ARG A 22 17.57 13.44 15.26
C ARG A 22 17.87 13.21 16.74
N TRP A 23 19.15 13.33 17.13
CA TRP A 23 19.57 13.15 18.52
C TRP A 23 18.91 14.16 19.47
N ARG A 24 18.85 15.44 19.08
CA ARG A 24 18.18 16.48 19.89
C ARG A 24 16.69 16.20 20.09
N ARG A 25 15.98 15.77 19.03
CA ARG A 25 14.56 15.40 19.12
C ARG A 25 14.34 14.17 20.01
N ALA A 26 15.16 13.14 19.86
CA ALA A 26 15.07 11.93 20.68
C ALA A 26 15.31 12.22 22.17
N ALA A 27 16.30 13.06 22.50
CA ALA A 27 16.57 13.48 23.87
C ALA A 27 15.40 14.26 24.48
N ALA A 28 14.81 15.20 23.73
CA ALA A 28 13.64 15.96 24.17
C ALA A 28 12.41 15.06 24.41
N LEU A 29 12.20 14.05 23.57
CA LEU A 29 11.11 13.09 23.74
C LEU A 29 11.31 12.21 24.98
N LEU A 30 12.52 11.73 25.25
CA LEU A 30 12.82 10.96 26.47
C LEU A 30 12.57 11.77 27.74
N LEU A 31 12.88 13.07 27.74
CA LEU A 31 12.61 13.97 28.86
C LEU A 31 11.11 14.15 29.10
N ARG A 32 10.30 14.21 28.03
CA ARG A 32 8.84 14.36 28.11
C ARG A 32 8.12 13.04 28.43
N HIS A 33 8.73 11.91 28.09
CA HIS A 33 8.14 10.57 28.18
C HIS A 33 9.08 9.57 28.88
N PRO A 34 9.44 9.83 30.17
CA PRO A 34 10.42 9.02 30.88
C PRO A 34 9.94 7.58 31.13
N ALA A 35 8.64 7.38 31.32
CA ALA A 35 8.05 6.06 31.54
C ALA A 35 8.17 5.18 30.28
N GLU A 36 7.87 5.72 29.11
CA GLU A 36 8.02 5.04 27.82
C GLU A 36 9.49 4.74 27.53
N GLY A 37 10.40 5.69 27.82
CA GLY A 37 11.85 5.48 27.72
C GLY A 37 12.34 4.31 28.58
N MET A 38 11.91 4.24 29.84
CA MET A 38 12.24 3.14 30.74
C MET A 38 11.63 1.81 30.29
N ALA A 39 10.43 1.80 29.73
CA ALA A 39 9.81 0.60 29.19
C ALA A 39 10.61 0.04 27.99
N ILE A 40 11.09 0.90 27.11
CA ILE A 40 11.97 0.52 25.99
C ILE A 40 13.27 -0.10 26.52
N LEU A 41 13.90 0.54 27.52
CA LEU A 41 15.15 0.05 28.13
C LEU A 41 14.96 -1.32 28.79
N ARG A 42 13.91 -1.48 29.61
CA ARG A 42 13.56 -2.77 30.24
C ARG A 42 13.32 -3.86 29.21
N ALA A 43 12.61 -3.56 28.12
CA ALA A 43 12.38 -4.52 27.05
C ALA A 43 13.69 -4.95 26.37
N ARG A 44 14.64 -4.03 26.15
CA ARG A 44 15.98 -4.37 25.62
C ARG A 44 16.76 -5.26 26.58
N LEU A 45 16.81 -4.91 27.86
CA LEU A 45 17.53 -5.66 28.89
C LEU A 45 16.95 -7.07 29.06
N ALA A 46 15.64 -7.24 28.92
CA ALA A 46 14.97 -8.53 28.95
C ALA A 46 15.07 -9.33 27.63
N GLY A 47 15.93 -8.92 26.68
CA GLY A 47 16.11 -9.59 25.39
C GLY A 47 14.94 -9.44 24.40
N LYS A 48 13.89 -8.66 24.75
CA LYS A 48 12.68 -8.44 23.92
C LYS A 48 12.93 -7.39 22.84
N ARG A 49 13.87 -7.68 21.94
CA ARG A 49 14.39 -6.75 20.91
C ARG A 49 13.29 -6.17 20.02
N VAL A 50 12.37 -7.00 19.52
CA VAL A 50 11.26 -6.56 18.64
C VAL A 50 10.33 -5.59 19.38
N ARG A 51 9.91 -5.94 20.59
CA ARG A 51 9.04 -5.09 21.41
C ARG A 51 9.70 -3.76 21.74
N ALA A 52 11.00 -3.76 22.07
CA ALA A 52 11.74 -2.53 22.31
C ALA A 52 11.85 -1.66 21.06
N ALA A 53 12.05 -2.27 19.89
CA ALA A 53 12.12 -1.55 18.61
C ALA A 53 10.77 -0.92 18.25
N GLN A 54 9.67 -1.67 18.38
CA GLN A 54 8.31 -1.16 18.15
C GLN A 54 7.95 -0.03 19.12
N ALA A 55 8.27 -0.17 20.41
CA ALA A 55 8.06 0.89 21.40
C ALA A 55 8.92 2.12 21.10
N GLY A 56 10.17 1.92 20.65
CA GLY A 56 11.05 2.99 20.17
C GLY A 56 10.47 3.72 18.97
N ALA A 57 9.97 3.01 17.97
CA ALA A 57 9.30 3.59 16.80
C ALA A 57 8.05 4.40 17.22
N ALA A 58 7.26 3.88 18.15
CA ALA A 58 6.09 4.58 18.68
C ALA A 58 6.45 5.83 19.50
N LEU A 59 7.63 5.88 20.14
CA LEU A 59 8.06 7.05 20.90
C LEU A 59 8.74 8.10 20.01
N PHE A 60 9.71 7.67 19.20
CA PHE A 60 10.59 8.54 18.43
C PHE A 60 10.10 8.85 17.02
N GLY A 61 9.10 8.11 16.53
CA GLY A 61 8.72 8.10 15.12
C GLY A 61 9.70 7.30 14.27
N LEU A 62 9.37 7.18 12.98
CA LEU A 62 10.22 6.52 11.98
C LEU A 62 10.54 7.48 10.81
N ASP A 63 11.67 7.23 10.16
CA ASP A 63 12.06 7.82 8.89
C ASP A 63 12.78 6.80 8.00
N HIS A 64 13.17 7.21 6.80
CA HIS A 64 13.84 6.34 5.82
C HIS A 64 15.38 6.34 5.93
N ALA A 65 15.96 6.93 6.98
CA ALA A 65 17.41 7.01 7.11
C ALA A 65 18.09 5.64 7.19
N GLY A 66 17.38 4.65 7.76
CA GLY A 66 17.86 3.27 7.87
C GLY A 66 17.95 2.51 6.54
N LEU A 67 17.54 3.12 5.42
CA LEU A 67 17.68 2.55 4.08
C LEU A 67 19.00 2.91 3.39
N LEU A 68 19.71 3.95 3.86
CA LEU A 68 20.98 4.37 3.27
C LEU A 68 22.06 3.29 3.47
N CYS A 69 22.66 2.87 2.37
CA CYS A 69 23.68 1.82 2.31
C CYS A 69 25.07 2.41 2.12
N GLY A 70 26.00 2.08 3.02
CA GLY A 70 27.43 2.35 2.81
C GLY A 70 28.09 1.37 1.83
N PRO A 71 29.35 1.60 1.42
CA PRO A 71 30.02 0.84 0.36
C PRO A 71 30.00 -0.69 0.55
N ALA A 72 30.19 -1.18 1.78
CA ALA A 72 30.15 -2.61 2.06
C ALA A 72 28.76 -3.24 1.83
N ALA A 73 27.67 -2.51 2.13
CA ALA A 73 26.32 -2.97 1.87
C ALA A 73 25.98 -2.93 0.38
N GLN A 74 26.45 -1.90 -0.33
CA GLN A 74 26.34 -1.80 -1.78
C GLN A 74 27.01 -2.99 -2.48
N GLY A 75 28.24 -3.32 -2.08
CA GLY A 75 28.97 -4.47 -2.63
C GLY A 75 28.22 -5.80 -2.50
N ARG A 76 27.51 -6.04 -1.38
CA ARG A 76 26.68 -7.24 -1.21
C ARG A 76 25.46 -7.25 -2.14
N LEU A 77 24.75 -6.13 -2.25
CA LEU A 77 23.59 -6.01 -3.14
C LEU A 77 23.99 -6.29 -4.61
N LEU A 78 25.18 -5.85 -5.02
CA LEU A 78 25.70 -6.01 -6.39
C LEU A 78 26.31 -7.40 -6.67
N ARG A 79 26.92 -8.06 -5.67
CA ARG A 79 27.50 -9.41 -5.87
C ARG A 79 26.45 -10.47 -6.11
N ALA A 80 25.29 -10.34 -5.46
CA ALA A 80 24.21 -11.32 -5.59
C ALA A 80 23.66 -11.47 -7.01
N THR A 81 23.81 -10.46 -7.87
CA THR A 81 23.44 -10.55 -9.29
C THR A 81 24.54 -11.14 -10.16
N ALA A 82 25.81 -11.00 -9.78
CA ALA A 82 26.97 -11.45 -10.56
C ALA A 82 27.19 -12.97 -10.61
N VAL A 83 26.49 -13.75 -9.78
CA VAL A 83 26.65 -15.23 -9.72
C VAL A 83 25.90 -15.96 -10.85
N ALA A 84 25.11 -15.26 -11.66
CA ALA A 84 24.53 -15.86 -12.86
C ALA A 84 25.60 -16.00 -13.95
N GLY A 85 25.59 -17.12 -14.69
CA GLY A 85 26.39 -17.26 -15.92
C GLY A 85 26.04 -16.20 -16.96
N GLU A 86 26.74 -16.17 -18.08
CA GLU A 86 26.36 -15.29 -19.19
C GLU A 86 25.13 -15.84 -19.92
N ALA A 87 24.22 -14.97 -20.34
CA ALA A 87 23.11 -15.36 -21.22
C ALA A 87 23.69 -15.87 -22.55
N GLY A 88 23.06 -16.88 -23.15
CA GLY A 88 23.53 -17.46 -24.40
C GLY A 88 23.55 -16.41 -25.54
N PRO A 89 24.42 -16.57 -26.56
CA PRO A 89 24.37 -15.74 -27.76
C PRO A 89 22.96 -15.81 -28.38
N GLY A 90 22.30 -14.65 -28.56
CA GLY A 90 20.93 -14.57 -29.10
C GLY A 90 19.80 -14.62 -28.07
N GLU A 91 20.09 -14.82 -26.78
CA GLU A 91 19.04 -14.89 -25.75
C GLU A 91 18.59 -13.48 -25.29
N THR A 92 19.55 -12.58 -25.07
CA THR A 92 19.29 -11.21 -24.59
C THR A 92 20.07 -10.16 -25.38
N ALA A 93 19.46 -9.01 -25.64
CA ALA A 93 20.15 -7.83 -26.17
C ALA A 93 19.89 -6.59 -25.31
N LEU A 94 20.96 -5.88 -24.94
CA LEU A 94 20.85 -4.58 -24.27
C LEU A 94 20.47 -3.50 -25.29
N VAL A 95 19.44 -2.73 -24.95
CA VAL A 95 18.96 -1.60 -25.75
C VAL A 95 19.02 -0.34 -24.87
N PRO A 96 19.87 0.64 -25.22
CA PRO A 96 20.08 1.84 -24.41
C PRO A 96 18.85 2.71 -24.19
N SER A 97 17.84 2.66 -25.07
CA SER A 97 16.57 3.35 -24.87
C SER A 97 15.41 2.79 -25.71
N ILE A 98 14.17 3.07 -25.31
CA ILE A 98 12.97 2.76 -26.11
C ILE A 98 12.96 3.51 -27.46
N ALA A 99 13.57 4.70 -27.52
CA ALA A 99 13.71 5.44 -28.78
C ALA A 99 14.61 4.70 -29.78
N GLU A 100 15.67 4.05 -29.32
CA GLU A 100 16.58 3.25 -30.17
C GLU A 100 15.93 1.97 -30.69
N LEU A 101 14.95 1.46 -29.95
CA LEU A 101 14.10 0.34 -30.35
C LEU A 101 13.20 0.67 -31.54
N ALA A 102 12.64 1.88 -31.56
CA ALA A 102 11.81 2.36 -32.66
C ALA A 102 12.61 2.55 -33.98
N ALA A 103 13.94 2.65 -33.89
CA ALA A 103 14.84 2.77 -35.04
C ALA A 103 15.13 1.45 -35.78
N ASN A 104 14.30 0.42 -35.59
CA ASN A 104 14.25 -0.80 -36.41
C ASN A 104 15.53 -1.67 -36.43
N ARG A 105 16.23 -1.78 -35.29
CA ARG A 105 17.34 -2.74 -35.16
C ARG A 105 16.79 -4.13 -34.82
N THR A 106 16.76 -5.04 -35.79
CA THR A 106 16.59 -6.47 -35.53
C THR A 106 17.84 -6.99 -34.84
N THR A 107 17.77 -7.17 -33.51
CA THR A 107 18.90 -7.68 -32.72
C THR A 107 19.06 -9.19 -32.82
N GLY A 108 18.07 -9.90 -33.38
CA GLY A 108 18.00 -11.36 -33.40
C GLY A 108 17.81 -11.99 -32.01
N ALA A 109 17.59 -11.17 -30.97
CA ALA A 109 17.47 -11.63 -29.59
C ALA A 109 16.01 -11.86 -29.17
N ASP A 110 15.78 -12.89 -28.35
CA ASP A 110 14.44 -13.21 -27.83
C ASP A 110 13.97 -12.23 -26.75
N ILE A 111 14.90 -11.70 -25.96
CA ILE A 111 14.64 -10.76 -24.87
C ILE A 111 15.41 -9.46 -25.09
N LEU A 112 14.71 -8.34 -24.98
CA LEU A 112 15.29 -7.01 -25.10
C LEU A 112 15.33 -6.36 -23.73
N VAL A 113 16.52 -6.00 -23.26
CA VAL A 113 16.76 -5.38 -21.96
C VAL A 113 16.93 -3.88 -22.15
N LEU A 114 15.92 -3.15 -21.72
CA LEU A 114 15.79 -1.70 -21.79
C LEU A 114 16.36 -1.03 -20.56
N THR A 115 17.13 0.03 -20.78
CA THR A 115 17.75 0.82 -19.71
C THR A 115 17.35 2.28 -19.81
N ALA A 116 17.09 2.93 -18.68
CA ALA A 116 16.91 4.37 -18.65
C ALA A 116 18.26 5.10 -18.83
N PRO A 117 18.28 6.27 -19.49
CA PRO A 117 19.49 7.10 -19.59
C PRO A 117 20.13 7.34 -18.22
N GLY A 118 21.45 7.18 -18.14
CA GLY A 118 22.22 7.34 -16.90
C GLY A 118 22.21 6.13 -15.97
N HIS A 119 21.51 5.04 -16.29
CA HIS A 119 21.57 3.79 -15.56
C HIS A 119 22.53 2.80 -16.21
N ALA A 120 23.47 2.27 -15.41
CA ALA A 120 24.33 1.18 -15.81
C ALA A 120 23.74 -0.14 -15.31
N VAL A 121 23.59 -1.10 -16.21
CA VAL A 121 23.18 -2.48 -15.87
C VAL A 121 24.29 -3.14 -15.06
N VAL A 122 23.93 -3.83 -13.98
CA VAL A 122 24.92 -4.52 -13.15
C VAL A 122 25.35 -5.84 -13.79
N PRO A 123 26.58 -6.33 -13.55
CA PRO A 123 27.01 -7.64 -14.02
C PRO A 123 26.02 -8.76 -13.64
N GLY A 124 25.75 -9.65 -14.59
CA GLY A 124 24.83 -10.79 -14.44
C GLY A 124 23.33 -10.45 -14.53
N ALA A 125 22.94 -9.17 -14.63
CA ALA A 125 21.52 -8.79 -14.68
C ALA A 125 20.77 -9.34 -15.90
N THR A 126 21.38 -9.34 -17.09
CA THR A 126 20.77 -9.87 -18.33
C THR A 126 20.47 -11.37 -18.21
N ALA A 127 21.42 -12.15 -17.69
CA ALA A 127 21.22 -13.57 -17.44
C ALA A 127 20.14 -13.86 -16.38
N ARG A 128 20.07 -13.05 -15.32
CA ARG A 128 19.00 -13.14 -14.33
C ARG A 128 17.62 -12.82 -14.90
N LEU A 129 17.55 -11.88 -15.82
CA LEU A 129 16.31 -11.57 -16.54
C LEU A 129 15.91 -12.73 -17.45
N ALA A 130 16.85 -13.32 -18.18
CA ALA A 130 16.61 -14.51 -18.99
C ALA A 130 16.10 -15.69 -18.15
N GLU A 131 16.74 -15.97 -17.01
CA GLU A 131 16.30 -16.97 -16.04
C GLU A 131 14.89 -16.68 -15.50
N ALA A 132 14.54 -15.41 -15.28
CA ALA A 132 13.20 -15.01 -14.86
C ALA A 132 12.14 -15.31 -15.93
N PHE A 133 12.42 -15.07 -17.20
CA PHE A 133 11.55 -15.44 -18.31
C PHE A 133 11.46 -16.95 -18.54
N ALA A 134 12.54 -17.69 -18.33
CA ALA A 134 12.55 -19.15 -18.42
C ALA A 134 11.72 -19.79 -17.30
N ARG A 135 11.82 -19.27 -16.07
CA ARG A 135 11.02 -19.76 -14.93
C ARG A 135 9.52 -19.48 -15.06
N ASN A 136 9.15 -18.38 -15.71
CA ASN A 136 7.75 -18.07 -15.96
C ASN A 136 7.52 -17.66 -17.42
N PRO A 137 7.17 -18.61 -18.29
CA PRO A 137 6.91 -18.35 -19.71
C PRO A 137 5.76 -17.35 -19.96
N ALA A 138 4.83 -17.21 -19.02
CA ALA A 138 3.72 -16.26 -19.16
C ALA A 138 4.16 -14.80 -19.10
N HIS A 139 5.31 -14.51 -18.44
CA HIS A 139 5.84 -13.16 -18.42
C HIS A 139 6.23 -12.69 -19.83
N GLN A 140 5.74 -11.50 -20.18
CA GLN A 140 6.10 -10.76 -21.40
C GLN A 140 6.99 -9.57 -21.10
N LEU A 141 6.93 -9.04 -19.87
CA LEU A 141 7.80 -7.98 -19.38
C LEU A 141 8.26 -8.29 -17.96
N VAL A 142 9.53 -8.04 -17.64
CA VAL A 142 10.10 -8.20 -16.30
C VAL A 142 10.87 -6.95 -15.92
N TYR A 143 10.68 -6.44 -14.70
CA TYR A 143 11.46 -5.32 -14.15
C TYR A 143 12.09 -5.70 -12.80
N GLY A 144 12.99 -4.87 -12.30
CA GLY A 144 13.64 -5.12 -11.01
C GLY A 144 14.09 -3.85 -10.29
N ASP A 145 14.90 -4.06 -9.26
CA ASP A 145 15.33 -3.00 -8.35
C ASP A 145 16.50 -2.20 -8.92
N ALA A 146 16.80 -1.07 -8.29
CA ALA A 146 17.95 -0.24 -8.65
C ALA A 146 18.70 0.30 -7.44
N LEU A 147 19.95 0.70 -7.64
CA LEU A 147 20.76 1.37 -6.64
C LEU A 147 21.02 2.81 -7.05
N LEU A 148 20.49 3.77 -6.29
CA LEU A 148 20.73 5.19 -6.51
C LEU A 148 21.94 5.64 -5.67
N GLU A 149 23.05 5.92 -6.34
CA GLU A 149 24.29 6.38 -5.73
C GLU A 149 24.17 7.88 -5.38
N LEU A 150 24.58 8.25 -4.16
CA LEU A 150 24.54 9.62 -3.67
C LEU A 150 25.96 10.21 -3.68
N GLU A 151 26.05 11.53 -3.82
CA GLU A 151 27.31 12.29 -3.75
C GLU A 151 28.12 12.03 -2.46
N SER A 152 27.47 11.59 -1.37
CA SER A 152 28.12 11.24 -0.11
C SER A 152 28.84 9.88 -0.11
N GLY A 153 28.81 9.12 -1.22
CA GLY A 153 29.29 7.74 -1.29
C GLY A 153 28.34 6.71 -0.67
N MET A 154 27.25 7.16 -0.07
CA MET A 154 26.12 6.32 0.32
C MET A 154 25.26 6.01 -0.91
N ALA A 155 24.45 4.96 -0.85
CA ALA A 155 23.47 4.67 -1.89
C ALA A 155 22.10 4.38 -1.27
N MET A 156 21.05 4.65 -2.03
CA MET A 156 19.67 4.34 -1.71
C MET A 156 19.19 3.19 -2.59
N PRO A 157 18.83 2.03 -2.04
CA PRO A 157 18.18 0.98 -2.81
C PRO A 157 16.74 1.38 -3.13
N LEU A 158 16.36 1.24 -4.39
CA LEU A 158 15.01 1.38 -4.92
C LEU A 158 14.43 -0.03 -5.10
N LEU A 159 13.83 -0.54 -4.03
CA LEU A 159 13.27 -1.87 -3.87
C LEU A 159 11.78 -1.84 -4.21
N ARG A 160 11.41 -2.42 -5.34
CA ARG A 160 10.06 -2.23 -5.88
C ARG A 160 9.10 -3.30 -5.37
N PRO A 161 7.82 -2.99 -5.12
CA PRO A 161 6.82 -4.03 -4.94
C PRO A 161 6.53 -4.73 -6.28
N ALA A 162 5.71 -5.78 -6.25
CA ALA A 162 5.12 -6.36 -7.45
C ALA A 162 4.32 -5.35 -8.28
N PHE A 163 3.99 -5.73 -9.50
CA PHE A 163 3.34 -4.83 -10.45
C PHE A 163 1.94 -4.44 -9.98
N ASP A 164 1.71 -3.14 -9.96
CA ASP A 164 0.48 -2.48 -9.59
C ASP A 164 0.20 -1.40 -10.65
N PRO A 165 -0.86 -1.58 -11.48
CA PRO A 165 -1.17 -0.66 -12.54
C PRO A 165 -1.55 0.72 -12.01
N ASP A 166 -2.21 0.83 -10.86
CA ASP A 166 -2.64 2.11 -10.30
C ASP A 166 -1.43 2.92 -9.82
N TYR A 167 -0.50 2.25 -9.14
CA TYR A 167 0.72 2.90 -8.67
C TYR A 167 1.66 3.29 -9.81
N ALA A 168 1.75 2.49 -10.88
CA ALA A 168 2.61 2.76 -12.04
C ALA A 168 2.11 3.95 -12.87
N GLN A 169 0.81 4.22 -12.82
CA GLN A 169 0.22 5.40 -13.43
C GLN A 169 0.51 6.65 -12.58
N ALA A 170 0.47 6.53 -11.25
CA ALA A 170 0.67 7.66 -10.35
C ALA A 170 2.14 8.13 -10.31
N VAL A 171 3.10 7.22 -10.28
CA VAL A 171 4.54 7.51 -10.15
C VAL A 171 5.41 6.61 -11.01
N ASP A 172 6.58 7.10 -11.40
CA ASP A 172 7.59 6.33 -12.13
C ASP A 172 8.34 5.38 -11.19
N TYR A 173 7.66 4.29 -10.81
CA TYR A 173 8.28 3.22 -10.03
C TYR A 173 8.64 2.01 -10.89
N ILE A 174 8.24 1.93 -12.16
CA ILE A 174 8.62 0.85 -13.09
C ILE A 174 9.88 1.23 -13.86
N GLY A 175 10.81 0.29 -14.05
CA GLY A 175 12.16 0.59 -14.54
C GLY A 175 13.12 0.81 -13.37
N PRO A 176 14.30 1.41 -13.54
CA PRO A 176 14.90 1.95 -14.76
C PRO A 176 15.43 0.86 -15.72
N VAL A 177 15.41 -0.41 -15.28
CA VAL A 177 15.67 -1.56 -16.15
C VAL A 177 14.42 -2.40 -16.25
N LEU A 178 14.04 -2.68 -17.48
CA LEU A 178 12.92 -3.52 -17.84
C LEU A 178 13.35 -4.40 -19.01
N ALA A 179 12.90 -5.65 -19.03
CA ALA A 179 13.16 -6.58 -20.11
C ALA A 179 11.83 -7.01 -20.70
N VAL A 180 11.75 -7.11 -22.02
CA VAL A 180 10.53 -7.47 -22.75
C VAL A 180 10.84 -8.55 -23.77
N ARG A 181 9.91 -9.48 -23.98
CA ARG A 181 10.02 -10.42 -25.10
C ARG A 181 9.95 -9.66 -26.41
N ALA A 182 10.87 -9.95 -27.33
CA ALA A 182 10.87 -9.35 -28.66
C ALA A 182 9.55 -9.61 -29.40
N SER A 183 8.97 -10.81 -29.24
CA SER A 183 7.66 -11.17 -29.78
C SER A 183 6.51 -10.34 -29.22
N ALA A 184 6.49 -10.09 -27.90
CA ALA A 184 5.45 -9.27 -27.26
C ALA A 184 5.51 -7.82 -27.73
N LEU A 185 6.72 -7.25 -27.79
CA LEU A 185 6.94 -5.94 -28.33
C LEU A 185 6.49 -5.86 -29.79
N ALA A 186 6.88 -6.82 -30.63
CA ALA A 186 6.49 -6.85 -32.04
C ALA A 186 4.97 -6.93 -32.23
N ALA A 187 4.28 -7.72 -31.42
CA ALA A 187 2.81 -7.80 -31.43
C ALA A 187 2.16 -6.45 -31.07
N ILE A 188 2.66 -5.80 -30.02
CA ILE A 188 2.17 -4.48 -29.57
C ILE A 188 2.41 -3.42 -30.64
N THR A 189 3.61 -3.39 -31.23
CA THR A 189 3.96 -2.37 -32.22
C THR A 189 3.23 -2.57 -33.54
N ALA A 190 2.96 -3.82 -33.93
CA ALA A 190 2.11 -4.13 -35.09
C ALA A 190 0.66 -3.68 -34.88
N ALA A 191 0.12 -3.83 -33.66
CA ALA A 191 -1.28 -3.50 -33.36
C ALA A 191 -1.51 -2.00 -33.11
N GLU A 192 -0.59 -1.33 -32.42
CA GLU A 192 -0.80 0.03 -31.89
C GLU A 192 0.29 1.04 -32.31
N GLY A 193 1.21 0.64 -33.20
CA GLY A 193 2.35 1.47 -33.60
C GLY A 193 3.46 1.53 -32.53
N PRO A 194 4.50 2.36 -32.73
CA PRO A 194 5.67 2.37 -31.86
C PRO A 194 5.33 2.76 -30.41
N VAL A 195 6.09 2.16 -29.48
CA VAL A 195 6.03 2.48 -28.05
C VAL A 195 6.82 3.76 -27.74
N THR A 196 6.31 4.60 -26.85
CA THR A 196 6.93 5.93 -26.58
C THR A 196 7.88 5.96 -25.39
N ASP A 197 7.63 5.12 -24.39
CA ASP A 197 8.36 5.09 -23.12
C ASP A 197 8.02 3.82 -22.32
N ALA A 198 8.66 3.68 -21.15
CA ALA A 198 8.56 2.49 -20.31
C ALA A 198 7.15 2.27 -19.76
N LEU A 199 6.45 3.36 -19.42
CA LEU A 199 5.08 3.28 -18.94
C LEU A 199 4.14 2.87 -20.08
N ASP A 200 4.28 3.47 -21.26
CA ASP A 200 3.50 3.10 -22.45
C ASP A 200 3.68 1.62 -22.79
N LEU A 201 4.92 1.13 -22.82
CA LEU A 201 5.21 -0.29 -23.03
C LEU A 201 4.54 -1.17 -21.95
N THR A 202 4.68 -0.81 -20.69
CA THR A 202 4.12 -1.59 -19.57
C THR A 202 2.58 -1.66 -19.62
N LEU A 203 1.92 -0.53 -19.93
CA LEU A 203 0.46 -0.46 -20.05
C LEU A 203 -0.04 -1.26 -21.25
N ARG A 204 0.66 -1.22 -22.39
CA ARG A 204 0.29 -2.01 -23.58
C ARG A 204 0.51 -3.51 -23.36
N VAL A 205 1.62 -3.92 -22.73
CA VAL A 205 1.82 -5.33 -22.34
C VAL A 205 0.70 -5.80 -21.41
N THR A 206 0.33 -4.98 -20.43
CA THR A 206 -0.78 -5.28 -19.51
C THR A 206 -2.11 -5.41 -20.26
N GLY A 207 -2.38 -4.54 -21.23
CA GLY A 207 -3.61 -4.57 -22.03
C GLY A 207 -3.71 -5.78 -22.97
N HIS A 208 -2.61 -6.16 -23.63
CA HIS A 208 -2.59 -7.28 -24.60
C HIS A 208 -2.51 -8.65 -23.93
N PHE A 209 -1.71 -8.78 -22.88
CA PHE A 209 -1.34 -10.07 -22.30
C PHE A 209 -1.86 -10.24 -20.87
N GLY A 210 -2.56 -9.25 -20.34
CA GLY A 210 -3.07 -9.25 -18.97
C GLY A 210 -2.00 -8.89 -17.94
N ARG A 211 -2.45 -8.61 -16.72
CA ARG A 211 -1.61 -8.15 -15.61
C ARG A 211 -0.55 -9.17 -15.18
N GLY A 212 -0.89 -10.47 -15.26
CA GLY A 212 0.03 -11.57 -14.95
C GLY A 212 1.23 -11.70 -15.90
N ALA A 213 1.22 -10.97 -17.02
CA ALA A 213 2.35 -10.91 -17.95
C ALA A 213 3.50 -10.02 -17.45
N ILE A 214 3.31 -9.23 -16.39
CA ILE A 214 4.34 -8.38 -15.81
C ILE A 214 4.97 -9.07 -14.60
N GLY A 215 6.25 -9.43 -14.72
CA GLY A 215 7.04 -10.02 -13.66
C GLY A 215 7.86 -8.99 -12.88
N HIS A 216 7.96 -9.18 -11.56
CA HIS A 216 8.93 -8.47 -10.72
C HIS A 216 10.06 -9.41 -10.31
N LEU A 217 11.29 -9.00 -10.59
CA LEU A 217 12.50 -9.67 -10.12
C LEU A 217 13.10 -8.83 -8.96
N PRO A 218 12.97 -9.27 -7.69
CA PRO A 218 13.44 -8.53 -6.52
C PRO A 218 14.97 -8.59 -6.37
N ARG A 219 15.68 -8.04 -7.36
CA ARG A 219 17.14 -7.95 -7.46
C ARG A 219 17.52 -6.59 -8.03
N VAL A 220 18.65 -6.05 -7.58
CA VAL A 220 19.22 -4.82 -8.13
C VAL A 220 19.75 -5.10 -9.54
N LEU A 221 19.09 -4.55 -10.56
CA LEU A 221 19.48 -4.74 -11.97
C LEU A 221 20.31 -3.60 -12.53
N SER A 222 20.30 -2.44 -11.87
CA SER A 222 21.08 -1.28 -12.28
C SER A 222 21.56 -0.44 -11.13
N ARG A 223 22.54 0.42 -11.43
CA ARG A 223 22.99 1.51 -10.59
C ARG A 223 23.01 2.82 -11.37
N SER A 224 22.74 3.93 -10.70
CA SER A 224 22.86 5.26 -11.27
C SER A 224 23.17 6.30 -10.22
N ALA A 225 23.90 7.34 -10.62
CA ALA A 225 24.03 8.60 -9.87
C ALA A 225 22.98 9.65 -10.30
N ALA A 226 22.19 9.37 -11.33
CA ALA A 226 21.16 10.24 -11.85
C ALA A 226 19.75 9.75 -11.42
N ALA A 227 18.82 10.70 -11.31
CA ALA A 227 17.40 10.39 -11.19
C ALA A 227 16.81 10.02 -12.56
N SER A 228 15.62 9.42 -12.56
CA SER A 228 14.87 9.15 -13.80
C SER A 228 14.69 10.47 -14.60
N PRO A 229 14.85 10.44 -15.93
CA PRO A 229 14.55 11.59 -16.79
C PRO A 229 13.04 11.78 -17.01
N ASP A 230 12.18 10.91 -16.46
CA ASP A 230 10.72 11.05 -16.57
C ASP A 230 10.19 12.28 -15.82
N THR A 231 9.17 12.94 -16.37
CA THR A 231 8.50 14.08 -15.73
C THR A 231 7.01 13.80 -15.57
N PRO A 232 6.34 14.40 -14.56
CA PRO A 232 4.90 14.22 -14.37
C PRO A 232 4.07 14.58 -15.61
N GLU A 233 4.48 15.58 -16.39
CA GLU A 233 3.79 16.03 -17.60
C GLU A 233 3.94 15.00 -18.73
N ARG A 234 5.14 14.45 -18.92
CA ARG A 234 5.38 13.38 -19.90
C ARG A 234 4.55 12.15 -19.54
N ARG A 235 4.53 11.77 -18.26
CA ARG A 235 3.72 10.67 -17.74
C ARG A 235 2.24 10.90 -17.99
N ALA A 236 1.72 12.08 -17.67
CA ALA A 236 0.32 12.44 -17.88
C ALA A 236 -0.07 12.35 -19.36
N ALA A 237 0.81 12.79 -20.27
CA ALA A 237 0.61 12.67 -21.71
C ALA A 237 0.57 11.19 -22.14
N THR A 238 1.46 10.35 -21.61
CA THR A 238 1.47 8.90 -21.88
C THR A 238 0.21 8.22 -21.38
N LEU A 239 -0.24 8.55 -20.17
CA LEU A 239 -1.50 8.04 -19.63
C LEU A 239 -2.70 8.48 -20.46
N ARG A 240 -2.76 9.75 -20.87
CA ARG A 240 -3.85 10.24 -21.73
C ARG A 240 -3.94 9.41 -23.02
N ARG A 241 -2.82 9.18 -23.70
CA ARG A 241 -2.78 8.31 -24.90
C ARG A 241 -3.26 6.88 -24.60
N SER A 242 -2.83 6.31 -23.48
CA SER A 242 -3.24 4.95 -23.08
C SER A 242 -4.75 4.85 -22.77
N LEU A 243 -5.29 5.83 -22.07
CA LEU A 243 -6.73 5.92 -21.75
C LEU A 243 -7.56 6.15 -23.02
N ASP A 244 -7.07 6.97 -23.96
CA ASP A 244 -7.75 7.21 -25.24
C ASP A 244 -7.86 5.92 -26.06
N ARG A 245 -6.88 5.00 -25.96
CA ARG A 245 -6.91 3.69 -26.62
C ARG A 245 -7.81 2.68 -25.92
N SER A 246 -7.84 2.70 -24.58
CA SER A 246 -8.65 1.75 -23.77
C SER A 246 -10.08 2.22 -23.49
N GLY A 247 -10.51 3.35 -24.07
CA GLY A 247 -11.85 3.91 -23.87
C GLY A 247 -12.03 4.69 -22.55
N GLY A 248 -10.96 4.91 -21.79
CA GLY A 248 -10.93 5.64 -20.52
C GLY A 248 -10.94 7.17 -20.64
N ARG A 249 -11.48 7.75 -21.71
CA ARG A 249 -11.41 9.21 -21.99
C ARG A 249 -11.97 10.08 -20.86
N ALA A 250 -13.01 9.58 -20.18
CA ALA A 250 -13.67 10.27 -19.07
C ALA A 250 -12.85 10.29 -17.77
N VAL A 251 -11.73 9.56 -17.69
CA VAL A 251 -10.83 9.63 -16.55
C VAL A 251 -10.08 10.96 -16.56
N ALA A 252 -10.22 11.74 -15.49
CA ALA A 252 -9.46 12.97 -15.32
C ALA A 252 -8.07 12.64 -14.75
N ILE A 253 -7.03 13.28 -15.30
CA ILE A 253 -5.66 13.18 -14.82
C ILE A 253 -5.30 14.53 -14.22
N ARG A 254 -4.89 14.53 -12.96
CA ARG A 254 -4.35 15.70 -12.26
C ARG A 254 -2.90 15.44 -11.89
N VAL A 255 -2.04 16.41 -12.16
CA VAL A 255 -0.66 16.41 -11.66
C VAL A 255 -0.68 17.20 -10.35
N GLU A 256 -0.44 16.53 -9.23
CA GLU A 256 -0.39 17.16 -7.93
C GLU A 256 0.91 17.99 -7.78
N PRO A 257 0.96 18.97 -6.85
CA PRO A 257 2.13 19.86 -6.68
C PRO A 257 3.45 19.14 -6.40
N ASP A 258 3.41 17.89 -5.94
CA ASP A 258 4.57 17.06 -5.68
C ASP A 258 4.95 16.13 -6.84
N GLY A 259 4.25 16.21 -7.96
CA GLY A 259 4.49 15.44 -9.18
C GLY A 259 3.80 14.07 -9.23
N VAL A 260 3.08 13.67 -8.18
CA VAL A 260 2.25 12.46 -8.21
C VAL A 260 1.02 12.70 -9.08
N LEU A 261 0.68 11.73 -9.92
CA LEU A 261 -0.54 11.82 -10.73
C LEU A 261 -1.71 11.23 -9.94
N ASN A 262 -2.79 12.01 -9.84
CA ASN A 262 -4.08 11.56 -9.33
C ASN A 262 -5.02 11.30 -10.51
N LEU A 263 -5.54 10.07 -10.59
CA LEU A 263 -6.55 9.70 -11.57
C LEU A 263 -7.91 9.71 -10.89
N ALA A 264 -8.88 10.40 -11.49
CA ALA A 264 -10.26 10.38 -11.05
C ALA A 264 -11.12 9.64 -12.09
N HIS A 265 -11.39 8.36 -11.84
CA HIS A 265 -12.30 7.54 -12.64
C HIS A 265 -13.73 8.08 -12.61
N PRO A 266 -14.48 8.18 -13.72
CA PRO A 266 -15.81 8.80 -13.72
C PRO A 266 -16.77 8.11 -12.72
N LEU A 267 -17.61 8.91 -12.08
CA LEU A 267 -18.74 8.39 -11.31
C LEU A 267 -19.93 8.18 -12.26
N PRO A 268 -20.87 7.26 -11.94
CA PRO A 268 -22.12 7.16 -12.68
C PRO A 268 -22.95 8.46 -12.56
N ASP A 269 -23.78 8.75 -13.57
CA ASP A 269 -24.62 9.97 -13.61
C ASP A 269 -25.46 10.15 -12.34
N ARG A 270 -25.97 9.04 -11.80
CA ARG A 270 -26.59 8.99 -10.49
C ARG A 270 -25.63 8.39 -9.48
N CYS A 271 -25.13 9.23 -8.58
CA CYS A 271 -24.32 8.78 -7.45
C CYS A 271 -25.07 7.72 -6.63
N PRO A 272 -24.46 6.55 -6.37
CA PRO A 272 -25.11 5.51 -5.57
C PRO A 272 -25.26 5.95 -4.11
N ARG A 273 -26.28 5.41 -3.46
CA ARG A 273 -26.39 5.51 -2.00
C ARG A 273 -25.23 4.81 -1.33
N VAL A 274 -24.63 5.46 -0.33
CA VAL A 274 -23.63 4.89 0.56
C VAL A 274 -24.23 4.66 1.96
N SER A 275 -24.08 3.46 2.51
CA SER A 275 -24.42 3.18 3.91
C SER A 275 -23.15 3.21 4.76
N LEU A 276 -23.04 4.24 5.61
CA LEU A 276 -21.98 4.39 6.61
C LEU A 276 -22.35 3.55 7.84
N ILE A 277 -21.57 2.52 8.15
CA ILE A 277 -21.83 1.56 9.21
C ILE A 277 -20.85 1.82 10.36
N VAL A 278 -21.39 2.17 11.52
CA VAL A 278 -20.62 2.60 12.70
C VAL A 278 -20.94 1.72 13.91
N PRO A 279 -20.14 0.70 14.20
CA PRO A 279 -20.32 -0.12 15.40
C PRO A 279 -19.92 0.66 16.65
N THR A 280 -20.71 0.54 17.71
CA THR A 280 -20.46 1.28 18.94
C THR A 280 -20.99 0.57 20.18
N ARG A 281 -20.42 0.95 21.32
CA ARG A 281 -20.90 0.60 22.66
C ARG A 281 -20.50 1.72 23.61
N ASP A 282 -21.49 2.44 24.13
CA ASP A 282 -21.28 3.56 25.04
C ASP A 282 -20.31 4.61 24.46
N ARG A 283 -19.64 5.41 25.32
CA ARG A 283 -18.62 6.39 24.87
C ARG A 283 -19.15 7.38 23.85
N VAL A 284 -20.26 8.02 24.22
CA VAL A 284 -20.91 9.07 23.43
C VAL A 284 -19.94 10.21 23.05
N ASP A 285 -18.88 10.43 23.82
CA ASP A 285 -17.81 11.39 23.52
C ASP A 285 -17.11 11.10 22.18
N LEU A 286 -16.80 9.83 21.93
CA LEU A 286 -16.18 9.37 20.67
C LEU A 286 -17.22 9.38 19.55
N LEU A 287 -18.37 8.73 19.80
CA LEU A 287 -19.41 8.56 18.79
C LEU A 287 -19.93 9.90 18.27
N ARG A 288 -20.13 10.88 19.16
CA ARG A 288 -20.58 12.22 18.76
C ARG A 288 -19.58 12.88 17.83
N THR A 289 -18.29 12.80 18.14
CA THR A 289 -17.23 13.35 17.28
C THR A 289 -17.24 12.69 15.90
N CYS A 290 -17.39 11.36 15.85
CA CYS A 290 -17.47 10.60 14.61
C CYS A 290 -18.72 10.99 13.80
N VAL A 291 -19.92 10.91 14.38
CA VAL A 291 -21.18 11.21 13.67
C VAL A 291 -21.22 12.66 13.20
N THR A 292 -20.81 13.63 14.04
CA THR A 292 -20.70 15.04 13.61
C THR A 292 -19.77 15.17 12.41
N SER A 293 -18.60 14.51 12.42
CA SER A 293 -17.69 14.52 11.28
C SER A 293 -18.30 13.87 10.03
N LEU A 294 -18.99 12.73 10.16
CA LEU A 294 -19.65 12.09 9.02
C LEU A 294 -20.77 12.96 8.42
N VAL A 295 -21.47 13.74 9.24
CA VAL A 295 -22.53 14.65 8.78
C VAL A 295 -21.94 15.92 8.16
N GLU A 296 -20.98 16.56 8.81
CA GLU A 296 -20.50 17.91 8.44
C GLU A 296 -19.29 17.89 7.50
N GLN A 297 -18.47 16.84 7.54
CA GLN A 297 -17.21 16.71 6.78
C GLN A 297 -17.30 15.62 5.71
N THR A 298 -18.48 15.45 5.11
CA THR A 298 -18.70 14.55 3.97
C THR A 298 -19.56 15.26 2.94
N ASP A 299 -19.12 15.35 1.70
CA ASP A 299 -19.86 15.99 0.59
C ASP A 299 -20.73 15.03 -0.24
N TRP A 300 -20.57 13.72 -0.03
CA TRP A 300 -21.33 12.71 -0.77
C TRP A 300 -22.85 12.84 -0.58
N PRO A 301 -23.64 13.06 -1.65
CA PRO A 301 -25.01 13.54 -1.50
C PRO A 301 -26.01 12.50 -0.99
N ASP A 302 -25.95 11.25 -1.46
CA ASP A 302 -26.88 10.18 -1.07
C ASP A 302 -26.21 9.21 -0.10
N ARG A 303 -26.41 9.45 1.20
CA ARG A 303 -25.84 8.62 2.28
C ARG A 303 -26.84 8.37 3.40
N GLU A 304 -26.69 7.23 4.07
CA GLU A 304 -27.33 6.95 5.36
C GLU A 304 -26.28 6.53 6.38
N ILE A 305 -26.55 6.76 7.67
CA ILE A 305 -25.71 6.33 8.78
C ILE A 305 -26.45 5.25 9.57
N LEU A 306 -25.84 4.08 9.72
CA LEU A 306 -26.30 2.96 10.53
C LEU A 306 -25.37 2.84 11.75
N ILE A 307 -25.91 3.00 12.95
CA ILE A 307 -25.16 2.83 14.19
C ILE A 307 -25.48 1.45 14.76
N CYS A 308 -24.49 0.57 14.82
CA CYS A 308 -24.65 -0.77 15.36
C CYS A 308 -24.45 -0.72 16.88
N ASP A 309 -25.54 -0.76 17.64
CA ASP A 309 -25.50 -0.64 19.10
C ASP A 309 -25.27 -2.01 19.77
N ASN A 310 -24.09 -2.19 20.38
CA ASN A 310 -23.74 -3.39 21.13
C ASN A 310 -24.09 -3.29 22.62
N ASP A 311 -25.38 -3.25 22.93
CA ASP A 311 -25.89 -3.13 24.30
C ASP A 311 -25.30 -1.93 25.05
N SER A 312 -25.37 -0.72 24.48
CA SER A 312 -25.05 0.51 25.21
C SER A 312 -25.98 0.67 26.43
N ARG A 313 -25.41 1.13 27.54
CA ARG A 313 -26.11 1.27 28.84
C ARG A 313 -26.04 2.66 29.42
N GLU A 314 -25.09 3.48 28.97
CA GLU A 314 -24.92 4.85 29.47
C GLU A 314 -26.15 5.70 29.07
N PRO A 315 -26.82 6.37 30.03
CA PRO A 315 -28.01 7.17 29.74
C PRO A 315 -27.78 8.25 28.68
N GLU A 316 -26.58 8.84 28.66
CA GLU A 316 -26.18 9.86 27.69
C GLU A 316 -26.08 9.30 26.26
N THR A 317 -25.54 8.10 26.11
CA THR A 317 -25.47 7.39 24.81
C THR A 317 -26.88 7.08 24.30
N LEU A 318 -27.75 6.54 25.15
CA LEU A 318 -29.14 6.23 24.79
C LEU A 318 -29.94 7.50 24.46
N ALA A 319 -29.70 8.60 25.17
CA ALA A 319 -30.30 9.89 24.84
C ALA A 319 -29.84 10.42 23.49
N TYR A 320 -28.55 10.26 23.17
CA TYR A 320 -28.00 10.66 21.89
C TYR A 320 -28.56 9.82 20.72
N PHE A 321 -28.75 8.51 20.90
CA PHE A 321 -29.43 7.67 19.89
C PHE A 321 -30.84 8.17 19.57
N ARG A 322 -31.62 8.55 20.59
CA ARG A 322 -32.97 9.11 20.39
C ARG A 322 -32.92 10.43 19.64
N ASP A 323 -31.96 11.32 19.94
CA ASP A 323 -31.76 12.58 19.21
C ASP A 323 -31.43 12.33 17.73
N LEU A 324 -30.47 11.44 17.45
CA LEU A 324 -30.07 11.13 16.08
C LEU A 324 -31.23 10.55 15.25
N ALA A 325 -32.01 9.64 15.84
CA ALA A 325 -33.18 9.05 15.18
C ALA A 325 -34.28 10.10 14.94
N ALA A 326 -34.58 10.94 15.93
CA ALA A 326 -35.60 11.99 15.82
C ALA A 326 -35.26 13.03 14.74
N ARG A 327 -33.97 13.33 14.56
CA ARG A 327 -33.47 14.25 13.53
C ARG A 327 -33.27 13.58 12.16
N GLY A 328 -33.49 12.27 12.05
CA GLY A 328 -33.26 11.50 10.82
C GLY A 328 -31.79 11.43 10.39
N LEU A 329 -30.84 11.68 11.31
CA LEU A 329 -29.40 11.69 11.01
C LEU A 329 -28.80 10.29 10.98
N ALA A 330 -29.33 9.35 11.76
CA ALA A 330 -28.88 7.98 11.78
C ALA A 330 -30.00 7.00 12.15
N ARG A 331 -29.88 5.76 11.69
CA ARG A 331 -30.69 4.62 12.12
C ARG A 331 -29.89 3.76 13.10
N ILE A 332 -30.53 3.32 14.18
CA ILE A 332 -29.89 2.46 15.18
C ILE A 332 -30.21 1.00 14.86
N VAL A 333 -29.19 0.16 14.77
CA VAL A 333 -29.27 -1.29 14.50
C VAL A 333 -28.90 -2.05 15.78
N PRO A 334 -29.86 -2.67 16.48
CA PRO A 334 -29.58 -3.39 17.72
C PRO A 334 -28.71 -4.63 17.48
N CYS A 335 -27.60 -4.71 18.21
CA CYS A 335 -26.64 -5.81 18.15
C CYS A 335 -26.31 -6.37 19.54
N PRO A 336 -27.30 -6.93 20.26
CA PRO A 336 -27.12 -7.37 21.63
C PRO A 336 -26.16 -8.56 21.74
N GLY A 337 -25.50 -8.67 22.89
CA GLY A 337 -24.63 -9.79 23.24
C GLY A 337 -23.15 -9.44 23.37
N PRO A 338 -22.27 -10.45 23.39
CA PRO A 338 -20.82 -10.26 23.42
C PRO A 338 -20.35 -9.41 22.23
N PHE A 339 -19.27 -8.66 22.43
CA PHE A 339 -18.70 -7.85 21.35
C PHE A 339 -18.16 -8.73 20.22
N ASP A 340 -18.80 -8.61 19.06
CA ASP A 340 -18.49 -9.29 17.81
C ASP A 340 -18.50 -8.26 16.67
N PHE A 341 -17.32 -7.67 16.39
CA PHE A 341 -17.20 -6.63 15.39
C PHE A 341 -17.68 -7.09 14.02
N ALA A 342 -17.29 -8.30 13.60
CA ALA A 342 -17.66 -8.86 12.32
C ALA A 342 -19.18 -9.10 12.21
N GLY A 343 -19.78 -9.74 13.22
CA GLY A 343 -21.21 -10.05 13.23
C GLY A 343 -22.09 -8.80 13.26
N MET A 344 -21.69 -7.77 14.01
CA MET A 344 -22.40 -6.49 14.05
C MET A 344 -22.39 -5.77 12.71
N ASN A 345 -21.23 -5.71 12.07
CA ASN A 345 -21.10 -5.08 10.75
C ASN A 345 -21.88 -5.87 9.69
N ASN A 346 -21.89 -7.21 9.74
CA ASN A 346 -22.70 -8.04 8.85
C ASN A 346 -24.21 -7.78 9.04
N ARG A 347 -24.67 -7.65 10.29
CA ARG A 347 -26.08 -7.34 10.59
C ARG A 347 -26.49 -6.00 9.99
N ALA A 348 -25.71 -4.96 10.24
CA ALA A 348 -25.99 -3.64 9.69
C ALA A 348 -25.88 -3.61 8.16
N ALA A 349 -24.93 -4.35 7.57
CA ALA A 349 -24.83 -4.50 6.13
C ALA A 349 -26.07 -5.17 5.51
N ALA A 350 -26.72 -6.09 6.21
CA ALA A 350 -27.98 -6.70 5.75
C ALA A 350 -29.18 -5.73 5.81
N GLU A 351 -29.13 -4.70 6.66
CA GLU A 351 -30.17 -3.66 6.78
C GLU A 351 -29.87 -2.38 5.95
N ALA A 352 -28.68 -2.33 5.34
CA ALA A 352 -28.18 -1.24 4.53
C ALA A 352 -28.95 -1.15 3.20
N ARG A 353 -29.21 0.09 2.77
CA ARG A 353 -29.89 0.41 1.51
C ARG A 353 -28.93 0.93 0.45
N GLY A 354 -27.66 1.10 0.80
CA GLY A 354 -26.60 1.56 -0.09
C GLY A 354 -26.12 0.47 -1.04
N GLN A 355 -25.84 0.86 -2.29
CA GLN A 355 -25.08 0.02 -3.20
C GLN A 355 -23.62 -0.09 -2.75
N VAL A 356 -23.14 0.89 -1.97
CA VAL A 356 -21.80 0.92 -1.39
C VAL A 356 -21.91 0.93 0.13
N LEU A 357 -21.09 0.10 0.78
CA LEU A 357 -20.96 0.01 2.22
C LEU A 357 -19.64 0.69 2.63
N ALA A 358 -19.70 1.51 3.66
CA ALA A 358 -18.53 2.16 4.26
C ALA A 358 -18.49 1.83 5.75
N PHE A 359 -17.62 0.91 6.15
CA PHE A 359 -17.39 0.56 7.56
C PHE A 359 -16.46 1.59 8.18
N VAL A 360 -16.91 2.23 9.26
CA VAL A 360 -16.19 3.32 9.93
C VAL A 360 -16.27 3.12 11.44
N ASN A 361 -15.13 3.11 12.13
CA ASN A 361 -15.14 3.02 13.60
C ASN A 361 -15.75 4.28 14.25
N ASN A 362 -16.29 4.13 15.45
CA ASN A 362 -16.93 5.23 16.19
C ASN A 362 -15.96 6.30 16.73
N ASP A 363 -14.65 6.11 16.59
CA ASP A 363 -13.57 7.03 16.98
C ASP A 363 -12.76 7.56 15.78
N VAL A 364 -13.38 7.54 14.61
CA VAL A 364 -12.84 8.09 13.35
C VAL A 364 -13.47 9.43 13.02
N ALA A 365 -12.68 10.37 12.50
CA ALA A 365 -13.14 11.65 12.00
C ALA A 365 -12.50 11.97 10.65
N ALA A 366 -13.32 12.36 9.67
CA ALA A 366 -12.87 12.84 8.38
C ALA A 366 -12.16 14.19 8.50
N LEU A 367 -11.06 14.37 7.76
CA LEU A 367 -10.31 15.63 7.73
C LEU A 367 -10.62 16.51 6.52
N HIS A 368 -11.20 15.93 5.47
CA HIS A 368 -11.55 16.62 4.23
C HIS A 368 -12.92 16.13 3.74
N PRO A 369 -13.78 17.01 3.19
CA PRO A 369 -15.15 16.67 2.82
C PRO A 369 -15.26 15.62 1.71
N ASP A 370 -14.27 15.57 0.82
CA ASP A 370 -14.22 14.71 -0.37
C ASP A 370 -13.70 13.29 -0.10
N TRP A 371 -13.44 12.94 1.17
CA TRP A 371 -12.87 11.64 1.55
C TRP A 371 -13.70 10.46 1.03
N LEU A 372 -15.03 10.56 1.13
CA LEU A 372 -15.93 9.47 0.74
C LEU A 372 -16.04 9.36 -0.78
N GLU A 373 -16.09 10.50 -1.49
CA GLU A 373 -16.07 10.51 -2.96
C GLU A 373 -14.84 9.78 -3.50
N ARG A 374 -13.66 10.08 -2.93
CA ARG A 374 -12.39 9.44 -3.31
C ARG A 374 -12.43 7.92 -3.14
N LEU A 375 -13.02 7.42 -2.05
CA LEU A 375 -13.10 5.98 -1.80
C LEU A 375 -14.16 5.29 -2.65
N VAL A 376 -15.35 5.91 -2.79
CA VAL A 376 -16.47 5.36 -3.57
C VAL A 376 -16.10 5.21 -5.04
N ARG A 377 -15.40 6.21 -5.60
CA ARG A 377 -14.92 6.21 -6.99
C ARG A 377 -14.11 4.94 -7.31
N GLU A 378 -13.22 4.56 -6.40
CA GLU A 378 -12.43 3.34 -6.54
C GLU A 378 -13.24 2.07 -6.26
N ALA A 379 -14.13 2.09 -5.25
CA ALA A 379 -14.93 0.92 -4.86
C ALA A 379 -15.91 0.47 -5.95
N LEU A 380 -16.36 1.40 -6.81
CA LEU A 380 -17.24 1.12 -7.94
C LEU A 380 -16.53 0.47 -9.13
N ARG A 381 -15.19 0.46 -9.17
CA ARG A 381 -14.44 -0.18 -10.26
C ARG A 381 -14.70 -1.69 -10.27
N PRO A 382 -14.94 -2.32 -11.43
CA PRO A 382 -15.31 -3.74 -11.49
C PRO A 382 -14.30 -4.70 -10.83
N ASP A 383 -13.01 -4.36 -10.91
CA ASP A 383 -11.89 -5.16 -10.43
C ASP A 383 -11.45 -4.85 -9.00
N VAL A 384 -12.10 -3.90 -8.31
CA VAL A 384 -11.75 -3.47 -6.94
C VAL A 384 -12.75 -4.00 -5.93
N GLY A 385 -12.28 -4.69 -4.90
CA GLY A 385 -13.09 -5.36 -3.88
C GLY A 385 -13.14 -4.60 -2.56
N ALA A 386 -12.06 -3.92 -2.18
CA ALA A 386 -12.01 -3.14 -0.94
C ALA A 386 -11.14 -1.90 -1.12
N VAL A 387 -11.53 -0.80 -0.48
CA VAL A 387 -10.83 0.47 -0.56
C VAL A 387 -10.65 1.05 0.84
N GLY A 388 -9.42 1.43 1.18
CA GLY A 388 -9.09 1.98 2.50
C GLY A 388 -8.48 3.36 2.43
N ALA A 389 -8.76 4.13 3.48
CA ALA A 389 -8.25 5.48 3.65
C ALA A 389 -6.88 5.54 4.35
N LYS A 390 -6.22 6.69 4.27
CA LYS A 390 -5.09 7.03 5.14
C LYS A 390 -5.59 7.42 6.52
N LEU A 391 -5.11 6.71 7.54
CA LEU A 391 -5.46 7.01 8.93
C LEU A 391 -4.29 7.62 9.68
N LEU A 392 -4.56 8.72 10.37
CA LEU A 392 -3.63 9.37 11.28
C LEU A 392 -4.00 9.05 12.73
N ASP A 393 -3.00 8.80 13.58
CA ASP A 393 -3.21 8.68 15.03
C ASP A 393 -3.46 10.06 15.67
N GLY A 394 -3.86 10.09 16.94
CA GLY A 394 -4.08 11.34 17.69
C GLY A 394 -2.84 12.23 17.86
N ARG A 395 -1.66 11.79 17.39
CA ARG A 395 -0.42 12.59 17.32
C ARG A 395 -0.11 13.08 15.89
N GLY A 396 -1.01 12.87 14.94
CA GLY A 396 -0.85 13.27 13.54
C GLY A 396 0.16 12.41 12.77
N ARG A 397 0.48 11.21 13.25
CA ARG A 397 1.38 10.27 12.57
C ARG A 397 0.58 9.24 11.81
N ILE A 398 1.21 8.62 10.82
CA ILE A 398 0.60 7.51 10.08
C ILE A 398 0.26 6.38 11.06
N GLN A 399 -1.01 6.01 11.10
CA GLN A 399 -1.50 4.80 11.75
C GLN A 399 -1.76 3.71 10.71
N HIS A 400 -2.33 4.08 9.55
CA HIS A 400 -2.63 3.16 8.45
C HIS A 400 -2.21 3.75 7.10
N GLY A 401 -1.31 3.05 6.41
CA GLY A 401 -0.93 3.28 5.02
C GLY A 401 -1.19 2.06 4.13
N GLY A 402 -2.22 1.24 4.45
CA GLY A 402 -2.37 -0.14 3.98
C GLY A 402 -1.96 -1.17 5.04
N VAL A 403 -2.36 -2.43 4.87
CA VAL A 403 -1.91 -3.59 5.67
C VAL A 403 -0.96 -4.43 4.83
N LEU A 404 0.13 -4.87 5.44
CA LEU A 404 1.12 -5.77 4.86
C LEU A 404 1.10 -7.13 5.57
N LEU A 405 1.26 -8.21 4.82
CA LEU A 405 1.35 -9.58 5.34
C LEU A 405 2.80 -10.01 5.57
N GLY A 406 3.07 -10.69 6.67
CA GLY A 406 4.36 -11.28 6.99
C GLY A 406 5.17 -10.52 8.05
N PRO A 407 5.36 -9.18 7.99
CA PRO A 407 6.10 -8.46 9.02
C PRO A 407 5.54 -8.72 10.43
N GLY A 408 6.43 -9.04 11.36
CA GLY A 408 6.07 -9.44 12.72
C GLY A 408 5.51 -10.87 12.84
N GLY A 409 5.48 -11.65 11.77
CA GLY A 409 4.97 -13.02 11.72
C GLY A 409 3.45 -13.13 11.50
N LEU A 410 2.77 -12.01 11.29
CA LEU A 410 1.33 -11.91 11.02
C LEU A 410 1.07 -10.76 10.04
N VAL A 411 0.52 -9.65 10.51
CA VAL A 411 0.19 -8.48 9.69
C VAL A 411 0.56 -7.19 10.41
N THR A 412 0.79 -6.13 9.65
CA THR A 412 1.07 -4.80 10.21
C THR A 412 0.61 -3.69 9.27
N HIS A 413 0.46 -2.48 9.80
CA HIS A 413 0.15 -1.32 8.97
C HIS A 413 1.41 -0.74 8.32
N ALA A 414 1.32 -0.45 7.03
CA ALA A 414 2.37 0.20 6.26
C ALA A 414 2.66 1.62 6.82
N HIS A 415 3.95 1.96 6.93
CA HIS A 415 4.50 3.23 7.40
C HIS A 415 4.00 3.68 8.79
N ARG A 416 3.54 2.76 9.65
CA ARG A 416 3.08 3.11 11.00
C ARG A 416 4.16 3.91 11.76
N PHE A 417 3.76 5.01 12.38
CA PHE A 417 4.59 5.99 13.12
C PHE A 417 5.46 6.93 12.28
N PHE A 418 5.37 6.91 10.95
CA PHE A 418 5.94 7.98 10.13
C PHE A 418 5.15 9.29 10.32
N PRO A 419 5.75 10.47 10.03
CA PRO A 419 5.01 11.74 10.00
C PRO A 419 3.79 11.67 9.07
N GLY A 420 2.68 12.33 9.43
CA GLY A 420 1.45 12.30 8.65
C GLY A 420 1.59 12.84 7.22
N ASP A 421 2.52 13.75 6.98
CA ASP A 421 2.83 14.37 5.68
C ASP A 421 3.96 13.65 4.91
N ALA A 422 4.52 12.58 5.48
CA ALA A 422 5.59 11.82 4.86
C ALA A 422 5.13 11.30 3.48
N PRO A 423 5.98 11.38 2.44
CA PRO A 423 5.64 10.85 1.12
C PRO A 423 5.44 9.33 1.14
N GLY A 424 6.05 8.64 2.11
CA GLY A 424 6.15 7.19 2.11
C GLY A 424 7.19 6.72 1.11
N TYR A 425 7.67 5.50 1.33
CA TYR A 425 8.60 4.85 0.43
C TYR A 425 8.03 4.78 -1.00
N LEU A 426 8.80 5.24 -1.98
CA LEU A 426 8.38 5.38 -3.38
C LEU A 426 7.11 6.23 -3.62
N ALA A 427 6.77 7.15 -2.71
CA ALA A 427 5.52 7.91 -2.70
C ALA A 427 4.26 7.09 -2.34
N GLY A 428 4.43 5.93 -1.70
CA GLY A 428 3.32 5.03 -1.35
C GLY A 428 2.31 5.56 -0.31
N LEU A 429 2.52 6.75 0.26
CA LEU A 429 1.55 7.47 1.10
C LEU A 429 0.92 8.68 0.39
N ARG A 430 1.14 8.80 -0.93
CA ARG A 430 0.64 9.89 -1.80
C ARG A 430 0.00 9.39 -3.08
N ALA A 431 0.43 8.23 -3.59
CA ALA A 431 -0.18 7.55 -4.73
C ALA A 431 -1.20 6.47 -4.30
N THR A 432 -2.34 6.41 -4.98
CA THR A 432 -3.26 5.27 -4.88
C THR A 432 -2.54 4.01 -5.34
N ARG A 433 -2.65 2.95 -4.54
CA ARG A 433 -1.91 1.70 -4.78
C ARG A 433 -2.62 0.49 -4.21
N GLU A 434 -2.31 -0.66 -4.76
CA GLU A 434 -2.70 -1.96 -4.28
C GLU A 434 -1.94 -2.32 -2.99
N VAL A 435 -2.68 -2.95 -2.09
CA VAL A 435 -2.21 -3.47 -0.81
C VAL A 435 -2.86 -4.81 -0.55
N ALA A 436 -2.26 -5.65 0.28
CA ALA A 436 -2.86 -6.94 0.62
C ALA A 436 -4.21 -6.79 1.33
N ALA A 437 -4.31 -5.79 2.22
CA ALA A 437 -5.55 -5.46 2.91
C ALA A 437 -5.60 -4.00 3.37
N VAL A 438 -6.79 -3.56 3.77
CA VAL A 438 -7.05 -2.29 4.45
C VAL A 438 -7.84 -2.53 5.72
N THR A 439 -7.82 -1.60 6.67
CA THR A 439 -8.51 -1.79 7.95
C THR A 439 -9.96 -1.35 7.93
N ALA A 440 -10.82 -2.07 8.66
CA ALA A 440 -12.23 -1.69 8.83
C ALA A 440 -12.46 -0.46 9.72
N ALA A 441 -11.41 0.19 10.22
CA ALA A 441 -11.54 1.55 10.76
C ALA A 441 -12.06 2.54 9.71
N CYS A 442 -11.71 2.34 8.43
CA CYS A 442 -12.36 2.97 7.28
C CYS A 442 -12.16 2.07 6.05
N LEU A 443 -13.17 1.26 5.72
CA LEU A 443 -13.17 0.34 4.58
C LEU A 443 -14.44 0.55 3.75
N VAL A 444 -14.28 0.79 2.45
CA VAL A 444 -15.37 0.99 1.50
C VAL A 444 -15.40 -0.16 0.48
N VAL A 445 -16.58 -0.73 0.26
CA VAL A 445 -16.80 -1.88 -0.63
C VAL A 445 -18.18 -1.81 -1.27
N GLU A 446 -18.30 -2.26 -2.53
CA GLU A 446 -19.61 -2.42 -3.16
C GLU A 446 -20.38 -3.57 -2.52
N ALA A 447 -21.64 -3.35 -2.13
CA ALA A 447 -22.45 -4.29 -1.36
C ALA A 447 -22.55 -5.67 -2.02
N ARG A 448 -22.67 -5.72 -3.37
CA ARG A 448 -22.70 -6.99 -4.11
C ARG A 448 -21.40 -7.79 -3.98
N LYS A 449 -20.23 -7.13 -3.93
CA LYS A 449 -18.92 -7.79 -3.80
C LYS A 449 -18.71 -8.29 -2.37
N PHE A 450 -19.15 -7.51 -1.39
CA PHE A 450 -19.20 -7.94 0.01
C PHE A 450 -20.08 -9.19 0.20
N ALA A 451 -21.28 -9.18 -0.39
CA ALA A 451 -22.19 -10.32 -0.35
C ALA A 451 -21.65 -11.55 -1.10
N ALA A 452 -20.94 -11.35 -2.21
CA ALA A 452 -20.34 -12.44 -3.00
C ALA A 452 -19.33 -13.30 -2.21
N VAL A 453 -18.73 -12.73 -1.17
CA VAL A 453 -17.83 -13.46 -0.26
C VAL A 453 -18.47 -13.77 1.10
N ALA A 454 -19.79 -13.60 1.25
CA ALA A 454 -20.55 -13.78 2.49
C ALA A 454 -20.14 -12.84 3.64
N GLY A 455 -19.67 -11.63 3.31
CA GLY A 455 -19.36 -10.58 4.29
C GLY A 455 -18.14 -10.90 5.17
N PHE A 456 -18.12 -10.40 6.41
CA PHE A 456 -17.09 -10.74 7.39
C PHE A 456 -17.30 -12.16 7.94
N ASP A 457 -16.22 -12.92 8.16
CA ASP A 457 -16.30 -14.24 8.80
C ASP A 457 -16.30 -14.11 10.33
N ALA A 458 -17.48 -13.85 10.90
CA ALA A 458 -17.65 -13.71 12.35
C ALA A 458 -17.38 -15.00 13.13
N GLY A 459 -17.42 -16.17 12.47
CA GLY A 459 -17.14 -17.46 13.10
C GLY A 459 -15.65 -17.64 13.38
N ALA A 460 -14.80 -17.27 12.41
CA ALA A 460 -13.35 -17.37 12.56
C ALA A 460 -12.69 -16.11 13.12
N PHE A 461 -13.24 -14.92 12.83
CA PHE A 461 -12.64 -13.62 13.06
C PHE A 461 -13.66 -12.62 13.62
N ALA A 462 -14.17 -12.87 14.83
CA ALA A 462 -15.17 -12.00 15.44
C ALA A 462 -14.62 -10.58 15.74
N VAL A 463 -13.34 -10.46 16.11
CA VAL A 463 -12.76 -9.17 16.55
C VAL A 463 -11.45 -8.81 15.86
N ASP A 464 -10.49 -9.72 15.77
CA ASP A 464 -9.22 -9.47 15.11
C ASP A 464 -9.20 -10.11 13.70
N PHE A 465 -8.46 -9.48 12.78
CA PHE A 465 -8.22 -9.93 11.39
C PHE A 465 -9.44 -10.02 10.47
N ASN A 466 -10.66 -9.64 10.91
CA ASN A 466 -11.86 -9.69 10.06
C ASN A 466 -11.72 -8.88 8.76
N ASP A 467 -11.10 -7.70 8.85
CA ASP A 467 -10.85 -6.79 7.75
C ASP A 467 -9.82 -7.34 6.77
N VAL A 468 -8.73 -7.90 7.30
CA VAL A 468 -7.71 -8.57 6.50
C VAL A 468 -8.28 -9.80 5.80
N ASP A 469 -8.97 -10.68 6.52
CA ASP A 469 -9.61 -11.87 5.95
C ASP A 469 -10.62 -11.51 4.86
N LEU A 470 -11.44 -10.47 5.07
CA LEU A 470 -12.36 -9.97 4.04
C LEU A 470 -11.60 -9.55 2.76
N CYS A 471 -10.55 -8.74 2.90
CA CYS A 471 -9.73 -8.28 1.77
C CYS A 471 -9.09 -9.46 1.02
N LEU A 472 -8.58 -10.46 1.75
CA LEU A 472 -7.94 -11.64 1.16
C LEU A 472 -8.96 -12.57 0.47
N ARG A 473 -10.17 -12.73 1.01
CA ARG A 473 -11.26 -13.46 0.32
C ARG A 473 -11.74 -12.74 -0.93
N LEU A 474 -11.85 -11.43 -0.91
CA LEU A 474 -12.12 -10.62 -2.11
C LEU A 474 -10.99 -10.80 -3.13
N GLY A 475 -9.74 -10.82 -2.67
CA GLY A 475 -8.55 -11.17 -3.46
C GLY A 475 -8.66 -12.53 -4.15
N ALA A 476 -9.02 -13.56 -3.39
CA ALA A 476 -9.23 -14.92 -3.91
C ALA A 476 -10.39 -15.00 -4.91
N ALA A 477 -11.37 -14.09 -4.83
CA ALA A 477 -12.46 -13.94 -5.79
C ALA A 477 -12.08 -13.10 -7.04
N GLY A 478 -10.82 -12.68 -7.16
CA GLY A 478 -10.29 -11.95 -8.32
C GLY A 478 -10.36 -10.42 -8.21
N TYR A 479 -10.75 -9.88 -7.05
CA TYR A 479 -10.76 -8.44 -6.80
C TYR A 479 -9.45 -7.94 -6.21
N ARG A 480 -9.23 -6.63 -6.29
CA ARG A 480 -8.05 -5.95 -5.75
C ARG A 480 -8.41 -5.10 -4.55
N THR A 481 -7.47 -4.91 -3.64
CA THR A 481 -7.64 -3.99 -2.51
C THR A 481 -6.78 -2.76 -2.71
N LEU A 482 -7.40 -1.58 -2.69
CA LEU A 482 -6.71 -0.31 -2.91
C LEU A 482 -6.60 0.52 -1.63
N PHE A 483 -5.44 1.13 -1.44
CA PHE A 483 -5.22 2.18 -0.47
C PHE A 483 -5.24 3.54 -1.19
N VAL A 484 -6.09 4.46 -0.72
CA VAL A 484 -6.29 5.79 -1.32
C VAL A 484 -5.79 6.87 -0.37
N PRO A 485 -4.55 7.36 -0.54
CA PRO A 485 -3.93 8.28 0.42
C PRO A 485 -4.55 9.67 0.46
N GLY A 486 -5.31 10.05 -0.57
CA GLY A 486 -6.02 11.33 -0.63
C GLY A 486 -7.26 11.37 0.28
N ALA A 487 -7.81 10.22 0.68
CA ALA A 487 -8.84 10.15 1.70
C ALA A 487 -8.17 10.06 3.07
N VAL A 488 -8.14 11.17 3.82
CA VAL A 488 -7.43 11.24 5.11
C VAL A 488 -8.43 11.38 6.25
N LEU A 489 -8.34 10.46 7.21
CA LEU A 489 -9.13 10.49 8.44
C LEU A 489 -8.20 10.40 9.65
N ARG A 490 -8.64 10.99 10.77
CA ARG A 490 -8.04 10.76 12.08
C ARG A 490 -8.74 9.57 12.72
N HIS A 491 -7.98 8.68 13.34
CA HIS A 491 -8.49 7.56 14.12
C HIS A 491 -7.83 7.61 15.48
N ASP A 492 -8.55 8.14 16.46
CA ASP A 492 -8.05 8.39 17.81
C ASP A 492 -8.12 7.11 18.65
N GLU A 493 -7.54 6.00 18.13
CA GLU A 493 -7.63 4.62 18.62
C GLU A 493 -7.79 4.60 20.14
N ALA A 494 -9.06 4.64 20.58
CA ALA A 494 -9.34 4.68 21.99
C ALA A 494 -8.99 3.28 22.46
N ALA A 495 -8.04 3.16 23.38
CA ALA A 495 -7.53 1.88 23.88
C ALA A 495 -8.58 1.11 24.72
N SER A 496 -9.83 1.04 24.27
CA SER A 496 -10.96 0.36 24.88
C SER A 496 -10.87 -1.17 24.76
N ARG A 497 -9.88 -1.70 24.03
CA ARG A 497 -9.55 -3.14 24.06
C ARG A 497 -8.92 -3.50 25.40
N ARG A 498 -9.77 -3.72 26.41
CA ARG A 498 -9.35 -4.36 27.66
C ARG A 498 -8.88 -5.78 27.33
N TRP A 499 -7.59 -6.03 27.52
CA TRP A 499 -7.00 -7.37 27.39
C TRP A 499 -7.39 -8.26 28.58
N THR A 500 -8.65 -8.69 28.62
CA THR A 500 -9.14 -9.71 29.56
C THR A 500 -8.60 -11.10 29.18
N PRO A 501 -8.63 -12.09 30.10
CA PRO A 501 -8.28 -13.47 29.75
C PRO A 501 -9.06 -14.01 28.54
N ALA A 502 -10.37 -13.78 28.49
CA ALA A 502 -11.22 -14.17 27.38
C ALA A 502 -10.83 -13.49 26.05
N ALA A 503 -10.46 -12.20 26.08
CA ALA A 503 -9.98 -11.49 24.90
C ALA A 503 -8.64 -12.05 24.40
N ARG A 504 -7.72 -12.39 25.30
CA ARG A 504 -6.44 -13.04 24.94
C ARG A 504 -6.65 -14.43 24.34
N GLU A 505 -7.55 -15.22 24.91
CA GLU A 505 -7.87 -16.55 24.42
C GLU A 505 -8.51 -16.49 23.03
N ARG A 506 -9.49 -15.60 22.84
CA ARG A 506 -10.09 -15.32 21.52
C ARG A 506 -9.02 -14.91 20.51
N HIS A 507 -8.19 -13.92 20.85
CA HIS A 507 -7.10 -13.48 19.98
C HIS A 507 -6.19 -14.66 19.58
N GLY A 508 -5.84 -15.54 20.53
CA GLY A 508 -5.06 -16.75 20.25
C GLY A 508 -5.76 -17.76 19.32
N ARG A 509 -7.10 -17.85 19.35
CA ARG A 509 -7.88 -18.65 18.40
C ARG A 509 -7.89 -18.01 17.01
N GLU A 510 -8.16 -16.70 16.93
CA GLU A 510 -8.20 -15.95 15.67
C GLU A 510 -6.82 -15.95 14.99
N VAL A 511 -5.72 -15.81 15.74
CA VAL A 511 -4.35 -15.96 15.20
C VAL A 511 -4.13 -17.35 14.58
N ARG A 512 -4.59 -18.42 15.24
CA ARG A 512 -4.45 -19.79 14.70
C ARG A 512 -5.27 -19.97 13.43
N ALA A 513 -6.54 -19.54 13.44
CA ALA A 513 -7.40 -19.58 12.26
C ALA A 513 -6.82 -18.77 11.09
N PHE A 514 -6.23 -17.60 11.38
CA PHE A 514 -5.61 -16.75 10.37
C PHE A 514 -4.38 -17.42 9.75
N LYS A 515 -3.49 -18.00 10.58
CA LYS A 515 -2.32 -18.74 10.09
C LYS A 515 -2.70 -19.99 9.31
N GLU A 516 -3.74 -20.71 9.74
CA GLU A 516 -4.24 -21.90 9.05
C GLU A 516 -4.81 -21.55 7.66
N ARG A 517 -5.61 -20.49 7.57
CA ARG A 517 -6.26 -20.06 6.32
C ARG A 517 -5.29 -19.35 5.35
N TRP A 518 -4.43 -18.48 5.86
CA TRP A 518 -3.64 -17.54 5.04
C TRP A 518 -2.13 -17.72 5.17
N GLY A 519 -1.66 -18.76 5.86
CA GLY A 519 -0.25 -19.03 6.11
C GLY A 519 0.68 -18.84 4.90
N PRO A 520 0.38 -19.42 3.72
CA PRO A 520 1.21 -19.24 2.53
C PRO A 520 1.39 -17.77 2.09
N LEU A 521 0.33 -16.95 2.19
CA LEU A 521 0.40 -15.52 1.85
C LEU A 521 1.20 -14.70 2.87
N LEU A 522 1.31 -15.18 4.12
CA LEU A 522 2.16 -14.55 5.12
C LEU A 522 3.65 -14.71 4.81
N ALA A 523 4.04 -15.70 3.99
CA ALA A 523 5.44 -15.93 3.66
C ALA A 523 6.03 -14.75 2.89
N GLN A 524 5.24 -14.19 1.97
CA GLN A 524 5.66 -13.08 1.14
C GLN A 524 4.44 -12.32 0.62
N ASP A 525 4.21 -11.13 1.15
CA ASP A 525 3.29 -10.16 0.54
C ASP A 525 3.88 -9.63 -0.78
N PRO A 526 3.18 -9.78 -1.92
CA PRO A 526 3.66 -9.27 -3.21
C PRO A 526 3.81 -7.73 -3.22
N HIS A 527 3.07 -7.01 -2.40
CA HIS A 527 3.11 -5.55 -2.29
C HIS A 527 4.17 -5.06 -1.30
N TYR A 528 4.93 -5.97 -0.66
CA TYR A 528 6.04 -5.63 0.23
C TYR A 528 7.33 -6.33 -0.20
N HIS A 529 8.31 -5.54 -0.62
CA HIS A 529 9.55 -6.09 -1.14
C HIS A 529 10.31 -6.93 -0.07
N PRO A 530 10.79 -8.15 -0.41
CA PRO A 530 11.42 -9.09 0.53
C PRO A 530 12.71 -8.59 1.21
N GLY A 531 13.34 -7.58 0.62
CA GLY A 531 14.55 -6.95 1.13
C GLY A 531 14.35 -6.04 2.34
N PHE A 532 13.13 -5.74 2.76
CA PHE A 532 12.88 -5.00 4.00
C PHE A 532 12.90 -5.92 5.22
N ASP A 533 13.33 -5.38 6.37
CA ASP A 533 13.38 -6.13 7.62
C ASP A 533 11.96 -6.47 8.11
N PRO A 534 11.57 -7.76 8.19
CA PRO A 534 10.22 -8.14 8.60
C PRO A 534 10.01 -7.98 10.12
N HIS A 535 11.05 -7.72 10.91
CA HIS A 535 10.95 -7.64 12.38
C HIS A 535 10.89 -6.20 12.92
N LEU A 536 10.90 -5.19 12.03
CA LEU A 536 10.91 -3.78 12.39
C LEU A 536 9.74 -3.02 11.74
N GLY A 537 9.66 -1.70 12.01
CA GLY A 537 8.73 -0.83 11.31
C GLY A 537 8.92 -0.89 9.80
N THR A 538 7.81 -0.95 9.07
CA THR A 538 7.81 -1.16 7.61
C THR A 538 8.56 -0.04 6.90
N TYR A 539 9.34 -0.39 5.87
CA TYR A 539 10.15 0.53 5.06
C TYR A 539 11.20 1.37 5.83
N ALA A 540 11.51 1.02 7.08
CA ALA A 540 12.50 1.75 7.88
C ALA A 540 13.92 1.24 7.68
N ARG A 541 14.09 -0.05 7.36
CA ARG A 541 15.40 -0.71 7.28
C ARG A 541 15.39 -1.88 6.31
N LEU A 542 16.54 -2.14 5.68
CA LEU A 542 16.81 -3.39 4.98
C LEU A 542 16.97 -4.58 5.92
N ARG A 543 16.54 -5.75 5.47
CA ARG A 543 16.78 -7.03 6.14
C ARG A 543 18.29 -7.30 6.22
N PRO A 544 18.81 -7.67 7.41
CA PRO A 544 20.20 -8.08 7.55
C PRO A 544 20.54 -9.25 6.62
N GLY A 545 21.68 -9.16 5.91
CA GLY A 545 22.12 -10.20 4.98
C GLY A 545 21.36 -10.25 3.66
N TRP A 546 20.43 -9.33 3.37
CA TRP A 546 19.80 -9.26 2.05
C TRP A 546 20.84 -8.93 0.95
N PRO A 547 20.77 -9.61 -0.22
CA PRO A 547 19.81 -10.63 -0.64
C PRO A 547 20.23 -12.08 -0.39
N GLU A 548 21.43 -12.32 0.16
CA GLU A 548 22.01 -13.64 0.43
C GLU A 548 21.19 -14.44 1.47
N ALA A 549 20.47 -13.75 2.35
CA ALA A 549 19.63 -14.35 3.38
C ALA A 549 18.41 -15.14 2.86
N GLY A 550 18.17 -15.17 1.54
CA GLY A 550 17.07 -15.92 0.92
C GLY A 550 15.66 -15.39 1.28
N PRO A 551 14.58 -16.11 0.95
CA PRO A 551 13.22 -15.78 1.39
C PRO A 551 13.10 -15.82 2.93
N VAL A 552 12.03 -15.24 3.48
CA VAL A 552 11.75 -15.33 4.91
C VAL A 552 11.14 -16.71 5.18
N GLU A 553 11.75 -17.51 6.03
CA GLU A 553 11.08 -18.69 6.58
C GLU A 553 10.01 -18.22 7.57
N LEU A 554 8.77 -18.65 7.34
CA LEU A 554 7.67 -18.45 8.29
C LEU A 554 8.02 -19.16 9.60
N ARG A 555 8.12 -18.39 10.69
CA ARG A 555 8.26 -18.94 12.05
C ARG A 555 6.93 -19.12 12.74
#